data_AF-A0A3C1ZA75-F1
#
_entry.id   AF-A0A3C1ZA75-F1
#
_cell.length_a   1.000
_cell.length_b   1.000
_cell.length_c   1.000
_cell.angle_alpha   90.00
_cell.angle_beta   90.00
_cell.angle_gamma   90.00
#
_symmetry.space_group_name_H-M   'P 1'
#
loop_
_entity.id
_entity.type
_entity.pdbx_description
1 polymer ?
#
loop_
_entity_poly.entity_id
_entity_poly.type
_entity_poly.pdbx_seq_one_letter_code
_entity_poly.pdbx_strand_id
1 'polypeptide(L)'
;PWWIVVIGVAFAIIFGKQLYGGLGNNPFNPAMLGYAFLLISYPLQMTTWAGEFLGLSQVIDIIFNLTSVDALSGATQLDEVKTQLALG
;
A
#
# COMPACT_ATOMS: atom_id res chain seq x y z
N PRO A 1 3.20 -0.14 -4.71
CA PRO A 1 3.86 0.88 -5.57
C PRO A 1 4.20 2.17 -4.80
N TRP A 2 5.44 2.65 -4.90
CA TRP A 2 5.92 3.80 -4.10
C TRP A 2 5.23 5.12 -4.46
N TRP A 3 4.84 5.30 -5.72
CA TRP A 3 4.18 6.51 -6.20
C TRP A 3 2.82 6.76 -5.53
N ILE A 4 2.11 5.72 -5.10
CA ILE A 4 0.83 5.84 -4.38
C ILE A 4 1.03 6.54 -3.04
N VAL A 5 2.11 6.18 -2.33
CA VAL A 5 2.46 6.80 -1.05
C VAL A 5 2.78 8.29 -1.26
N VAL A 6 3.55 8.61 -2.30
CA VAL A 6 3.89 10.00 -2.64
C VAL A 6 2.63 10.82 -2.92
N ILE A 7 1.70 10.30 -3.73
CA ILE A 7 0.45 11.00 -4.06
C ILE A 7 -0.43 11.17 -2.81
N GLY A 8 -0.58 10.13 -1.98
CA GLY A 8 -1.39 10.21 -0.77
C GLY A 8 -0.84 11.19 0.26
N VAL A 9 0.49 11.23 0.43
CA VAL A 9 1.16 12.20 1.31
C VAL A 9 1.04 13.62 0.75
N ALA A 10 1.21 13.82 -0.56
CA ALA A 10 1.03 15.12 -1.19
C ALA A 10 -0.41 15.64 -0.97
N PHE A 11 -1.42 14.79 -1.21
CA PHE A 11 -2.82 15.14 -0.96
C PHE A 11 -3.08 15.47 0.52
N ALA A 12 -2.59 14.62 1.44
CA ALA A 12 -2.72 14.85 2.88
C ALA A 12 -2.13 16.19 3.34
N ILE A 13 -0.97 16.58 2.80
CA ILE A 13 -0.31 17.83 3.18
C ILE A 13 -1.03 19.03 2.58
N ILE A 14 -1.36 18.98 1.28
CA ILE A 14 -2.00 20.11 0.58
C ILE A 14 -3.39 20.35 1.15
N PHE A 15 -4.23 19.31 1.22
CA PHE A 15 -5.62 19.43 1.61
C PHE A 15 -5.84 19.34 3.12
N GLY A 16 -5.02 18.57 3.84
CA GLY A 16 -5.16 18.39 5.28
C GLY A 16 -4.42 19.44 6.13
N LYS A 17 -3.38 20.10 5.60
CA LYS A 17 -2.60 21.10 6.35
C LYS A 17 -2.56 22.48 5.69
N GLN A 18 -2.19 22.56 4.42
CA GLN A 18 -1.84 23.85 3.80
C GLN A 18 -3.07 24.72 3.50
N LEU A 19 -4.22 24.13 3.17
CA LEU A 19 -5.47 24.89 2.96
C LEU A 19 -6.00 25.58 4.22
N TYR A 20 -5.66 25.08 5.41
CA TYR A 20 -6.20 25.58 6.69
C TYR A 20 -5.24 26.51 7.44
N GLY A 21 -4.16 26.96 6.79
CA GLY A 21 -3.22 27.91 7.36
C GLY A 21 -2.00 27.28 8.03
N GLY A 22 -1.75 25.98 7.86
CA GLY A 22 -0.49 25.34 8.21
C GLY A 22 -0.41 24.79 9.64
N LEU A 23 0.82 24.76 10.20
CA LEU A 23 1.15 24.11 11.48
C LEU A 23 0.44 24.80 12.66
N GLY A 24 -0.74 24.28 13.03
CA GLY A 24 -1.50 24.73 14.20
C GLY A 24 -3.02 24.70 14.03
N ASN A 25 -3.52 24.68 12.79
CA ASN A 25 -4.95 24.54 12.47
C ASN A 25 -5.19 23.27 11.65
N ASN A 26 -5.38 22.14 12.34
CA ASN A 26 -5.76 20.88 11.71
C ASN A 26 -7.19 20.52 12.16
N PRO A 27 -8.25 20.98 11.47
CA PRO A 27 -9.62 20.58 11.79
C PRO A 27 -9.81 19.06 11.71
N PHE A 28 -8.99 18.38 10.88
CA PHE A 28 -8.95 16.93 10.75
C PHE A 28 -7.51 16.42 10.75
N ASN A 29 -7.30 15.16 11.16
CA ASN A 29 -5.98 14.51 11.09
C ASN A 29 -5.56 14.36 9.60
N PRO A 30 -4.49 15.06 9.15
CA PRO A 30 -4.08 15.06 7.75
C PRO A 30 -3.72 13.65 7.24
N ALA A 31 -3.18 12.79 8.12
CA ALA A 31 -2.85 11.41 7.76
C ALA A 31 -4.11 10.58 7.43
N MET A 32 -5.20 10.79 8.18
CA MET A 32 -6.47 10.12 7.93
C MET A 32 -7.15 10.62 6.66
N LEU A 33 -6.99 11.90 6.32
CA LEU A 33 -7.46 12.44 5.04
C LEU A 33 -6.72 11.81 3.84
N GLY A 34 -5.40 11.68 3.91
CA GLY A 34 -4.61 10.97 2.91
C GLY A 34 -5.03 9.50 2.78
N TYR A 35 -5.25 8.83 3.91
CA TYR A 35 -5.72 7.45 3.93
C TYR A 35 -7.10 7.29 3.29
N ALA A 36 -8.07 8.12 3.66
CA ALA A 36 -9.42 8.09 3.07
C ALA A 36 -9.38 8.33 1.54
N PHE A 37 -8.57 9.29 1.10
CA PHE A 37 -8.37 9.56 -0.33
C PHE A 37 -7.81 8.34 -1.08
N LEU A 38 -6.78 7.70 -0.52
CA LEU A 38 -6.17 6.51 -1.12
C LEU A 38 -7.10 5.30 -1.09
N LEU A 39 -7.91 5.12 -0.04
CA LEU A 39 -8.93 4.07 0.01
C LEU A 39 -9.97 4.20 -1.11
N ILE A 40 -10.40 5.44 -1.40
CA ILE A 40 -11.41 5.71 -2.44
C ILE A 40 -10.79 5.58 -3.84
N SER A 41 -9.58 6.10 -4.03
CA SER A 41 -8.95 6.22 -5.36
C SER A 41 -8.20 4.95 -5.79
N TYR A 42 -7.61 4.23 -4.84
CA TYR A 42 -6.75 3.06 -5.06
C TYR A 42 -7.12 1.90 -4.13
N PRO A 43 -8.39 1.43 -4.14
CA PRO A 43 -8.85 0.39 -3.22
C PRO A 43 -8.05 -0.90 -3.38
N LEU A 44 -7.72 -1.28 -4.62
CA LEU A 44 -7.04 -2.54 -4.93
C LEU A 44 -5.67 -2.65 -4.23
N GLN A 45 -4.89 -1.56 -4.26
CA GLN A 45 -3.58 -1.50 -3.61
C GLN A 45 -3.67 -1.36 -2.09
N MET A 46 -4.76 -0.79 -1.57
CA MET A 46 -5.00 -0.66 -0.13
C MET A 46 -5.57 -1.93 0.51
N THR A 47 -6.21 -2.80 -0.27
CA THR A 47 -6.73 -4.10 0.18
C THR A 47 -5.83 -5.26 -0.21
N THR A 48 -4.64 -4.99 -0.76
CA THR A 48 -3.66 -6.03 -1.06
C THR A 48 -3.08 -6.53 0.26
N TRP A 49 -3.39 -7.77 0.61
CA TRP A 49 -2.78 -8.44 1.76
C TRP A 49 -1.30 -8.66 1.49
N ALA A 50 -0.45 -8.42 2.49
CA ALA A 50 0.97 -8.74 2.39
C ALA A 50 1.13 -10.26 2.23
N GLY A 51 1.37 -10.71 1.01
CA GLY A 51 1.72 -12.09 0.71
C GLY A 51 3.21 -12.28 1.01
N GLU A 52 3.49 -13.26 1.87
CA GLU A 52 4.82 -13.75 2.27
C GLU A 52 5.81 -12.70 2.82
N PHE A 53 6.61 -13.09 3.82
CA PHE A 53 7.64 -12.20 4.35
C PHE A 53 8.80 -12.10 3.33
N LEU A 54 8.85 -10.98 2.61
CA LEU A 54 9.89 -10.72 1.61
C LEU A 54 11.21 -10.32 2.27
N GLY A 55 12.32 -10.87 1.78
CA GLY A 55 13.66 -10.42 2.15
C GLY A 55 13.95 -9.00 1.66
N LEU A 56 14.89 -8.30 2.32
CA LEU A 56 15.22 -6.90 2.04
C LEU A 56 15.61 -6.67 0.56
N SER A 57 16.32 -7.61 -0.07
CA SER A 57 16.66 -7.57 -1.49
C SER A 57 15.43 -7.62 -2.41
N GLN A 58 14.50 -8.53 -2.13
CA GLN A 58 13.26 -8.69 -2.89
C GLN A 58 12.36 -7.45 -2.77
N VAL A 59 12.34 -6.81 -1.59
CA VAL A 59 11.60 -5.56 -1.37
C VAL A 59 12.16 -4.43 -2.23
N ILE A 60 13.48 -4.31 -2.35
CA ILE A 60 14.14 -3.30 -3.20
C ILE A 60 13.74 -3.51 -4.67
N ASP A 61 13.80 -4.73 -5.16
CA ASP A 61 13.47 -5.05 -6.55
C ASP A 61 12.00 -4.73 -6.89
N ILE A 62 11.08 -5.04 -5.97
CA ILE A 62 9.64 -4.73 -6.10
C ILE A 62 9.38 -3.22 -6.02
N ILE A 63 10.03 -2.50 -5.11
CA ILE A 63 9.85 -1.05 -4.94
C ILE A 63 10.33 -0.31 -6.20
N PHE A 64 11.51 -0.65 -6.70
CA PHE A 64 12.12 0.04 -7.84
C PHE A 64 11.74 -0.56 -9.20
N ASN A 65 10.89 -1.60 -9.21
CA ASN A 65 10.46 -2.29 -10.42
C ASN A 65 11.65 -2.75 -11.28
N LEU A 66 12.75 -3.15 -10.62
CA LEU A 66 14.03 -3.48 -11.26
C LEU A 66 14.01 -4.86 -11.93
N THR A 67 12.98 -5.65 -11.63
CA THR A 67 12.76 -6.96 -12.20
C THR A 67 11.36 -6.98 -12.81
N SER A 68 11.27 -7.03 -14.14
CA SER A 68 10.03 -7.37 -14.86
C SER A 68 9.72 -8.85 -14.61
N VAL A 69 9.27 -9.20 -13.41
CA VAL A 69 9.06 -10.60 -13.03
C VAL A 69 7.57 -10.85 -12.96
N ASP A 70 7.06 -11.30 -14.10
CA ASP A 70 5.73 -11.90 -14.29
C ASP A 70 5.68 -13.33 -13.70
N ALA A 71 6.32 -13.55 -12.54
CA ALA A 71 6.43 -14.88 -11.91
C ALA A 71 6.21 -14.88 -10.39
N LEU A 72 5.87 -13.74 -9.77
CA LEU A 72 5.40 -13.67 -8.39
C LEU A 72 3.87 -13.59 -8.33
N SER A 73 3.19 -14.44 -9.10
CA SER A 73 1.84 -14.90 -8.77
C SER A 73 1.98 -16.16 -7.90
N GLY A 74 2.59 -15.99 -6.71
CA GLY A 74 2.62 -17.03 -5.69
C GLY A 74 1.20 -17.30 -5.22
N ALA A 75 0.83 -18.58 -5.15
CA ALA A 75 -0.47 -19.02 -4.66
C ALA A 75 -0.79 -18.28 -3.35
N THR A 76 -1.97 -17.64 -3.30
CA THR A 76 -2.42 -16.97 -2.07
C THR A 76 -2.39 -18.00 -0.93
N GLN A 77 -1.99 -17.62 0.29
CA GLN A 77 -1.87 -18.55 1.44
C GLN A 77 -3.15 -19.36 1.72
N LEU A 78 -4.29 -18.97 1.17
CA LEU A 78 -5.53 -19.75 1.23
C LEU A 78 -5.48 -21.04 0.39
N ASP A 79 -4.84 -21.02 -0.77
CA ASP A 79 -4.67 -22.20 -1.63
C ASP A 79 -3.66 -23.17 -1.01
N GLU A 80 -2.61 -22.67 -0.36
CA GLU A 80 -1.68 -23.51 0.39
C GLU A 80 -2.36 -24.19 1.57
N VAL A 81 -3.14 -23.45 2.37
CA VAL A 81 -3.93 -24.03 3.48
C VAL A 81 -4.93 -25.06 2.97
N LYS A 82 -5.63 -24.79 1.86
CA LYS A 82 -6.56 -25.76 1.25
C LYS A 82 -5.85 -26.99 0.71
N THR A 83 -4.68 -26.82 0.09
CA THR A 83 -3.90 -27.93 -0.48
C THR A 83 -3.26 -28.79 0.61
N GLN A 84 -2.73 -28.19 1.68
CA GLN A 84 -2.21 -28.92 2.83
C GLN A 84 -3.31 -29.69 3.57
N LEU A 85 -4.52 -29.13 3.68
CA LEU A 85 -5.66 -29.81 4.31
C LEU A 85 -6.24 -30.93 3.43
N ALA A 86 -6.16 -30.81 2.10
CA ALA A 86 -6.58 -31.85 1.16
C ALA A 86 -5.59 -33.02 1.04
N LEU A 87 -4.34 -32.84 1.48
CA LEU A 87 -3.26 -33.83 1.44
C LEU A 87 -3.01 -34.54 2.78
N GLY A 88 -3.73 -34.17 3.85
CA GLY A 88 -3.75 -34.86 5.15
C GLY A 88 -4.99 -35.73 5.31
#